data_AF-A0A520HH61-F1
#
_entry.id   AF-A0A520HH61-F1
#
_cell.length_a   1.000
_cell.length_b   1.000
_cell.length_c   1.000
_cell.angle_alpha   90.00
_cell.angle_beta   90.00
_cell.angle_gamma   90.00
#
_symmetry.space_group_name_H-M   'P 1'
#
loop_
_entity.id
_entity.type
_entity.pdbx_description
1 polymer ?
#
loop_
_entity_poly.entity_id
_entity_poly.type
_entity_poly.pdbx_seq_one_letter_code
_entity_poly.pdbx_strand_id
1 'polypeptide(L)'
;IIRSKDLLNWERLADFKTTSPQQRNVVLHPELIDGKYAFYTRPQDGFIEAGKGGGIAFGLAENIIQAEVSVEDVLDRRVYHTIYEAKNGLGPAPIKTEQGWLHMAHGVRNTAAGLRYTLYMFLTDLHDLSKVLHKPAGYFLAPEGDERVGDVSNVAFCNGWIADEDGKVFIYYASSDTRMHVAVSSIERLLDYVINTPEDGLNSAASVKNICDLIERNRL
;
A
#
# COMPACT_ATOMS: atom_id res chain seq x y z
N ILE A 1 -4.06 0.56 20.07
CA ILE A 1 -3.89 -0.75 19.38
C ILE A 1 -4.77 -1.79 20.07
N ILE A 2 -5.36 -2.76 19.36
CA ILE A 2 -6.12 -3.87 19.97
C ILE A 2 -5.52 -5.22 19.58
N ARG A 3 -5.66 -6.25 20.44
CA ARG A 3 -5.29 -7.63 20.10
C ARG A 3 -6.36 -8.61 20.55
N SER A 4 -6.46 -9.74 19.85
CA SER A 4 -7.40 -10.83 20.14
C SER A 4 -6.83 -12.15 19.63
N LYS A 5 -7.33 -13.27 20.16
CA LYS A 5 -7.07 -14.63 19.67
C LYS A 5 -8.30 -15.29 19.04
N ASP A 6 -9.48 -14.66 19.13
CA ASP A 6 -10.76 -15.20 18.67
C ASP A 6 -11.63 -14.20 17.89
N LEU A 7 -11.19 -12.94 17.79
CA LEU A 7 -11.90 -11.80 17.20
C LEU A 7 -13.21 -11.43 17.92
N LEU A 8 -13.44 -11.99 19.12
CA LEU A 8 -14.60 -11.72 19.98
C LEU A 8 -14.18 -10.94 21.23
N ASN A 9 -13.11 -11.38 21.88
CA ASN A 9 -12.55 -10.76 23.08
C ASN A 9 -11.35 -9.90 22.71
N TRP A 10 -11.41 -8.62 23.05
CA TRP A 10 -10.41 -7.63 22.64
C TRP A 10 -9.77 -6.97 23.85
N GLU A 11 -8.44 -7.00 23.89
CA GLU A 11 -7.66 -6.19 24.82
C GLU A 11 -7.24 -4.89 24.12
N ARG A 12 -7.63 -3.75 24.70
CA ARG A 12 -7.20 -2.42 24.23
C ARG A 12 -5.88 -2.05 24.89
N LEU A 13 -4.83 -1.97 24.07
CA LEU A 13 -3.51 -1.45 24.43
C LEU A 13 -3.47 0.08 24.27
N ALA A 14 -2.36 0.68 24.66
CA ALA A 14 -2.13 2.11 24.44
C ALA A 14 -2.25 2.50 22.96
N ASP A 15 -2.55 3.76 22.72
CA ASP A 15 -2.53 4.31 21.37
C ASP A 15 -1.08 4.48 20.91
N PHE A 16 -0.89 4.30 19.60
CA PHE A 16 0.42 4.37 18.96
C PHE A 16 0.98 5.79 19.09
N LYS A 17 2.23 5.90 19.56
CA LYS A 17 2.94 7.18 19.70
C LYS A 17 4.00 7.34 18.62
N THR A 18 4.11 8.55 18.11
CA THR A 18 5.12 8.95 17.11
C THR A 18 5.47 10.44 17.32
N THR A 19 6.57 10.88 16.71
CA THR A 19 6.92 12.30 16.56
C THR A 19 5.98 13.05 15.62
N SER A 20 5.26 12.36 14.74
CA SER A 20 4.24 12.96 13.87
C SER A 20 2.98 13.33 14.66
N PRO A 21 2.36 14.49 14.43
CA PRO A 21 1.16 14.90 15.16
C PRO A 21 -0.04 13.98 14.90
N GLN A 22 -0.07 13.31 13.74
CA GLN A 22 -1.16 12.42 13.36
C GLN A 22 -0.65 11.24 12.54
N GLN A 23 -1.39 10.14 12.61
CA GLN A 23 -1.13 8.92 11.84
C GLN A 23 -2.44 8.37 11.28
N ARG A 24 -2.37 7.85 10.05
CA ARG A 24 -3.42 7.04 9.42
C ARG A 24 -2.75 5.92 8.63
N ASN A 25 -3.48 4.83 8.39
CA ASN A 25 -2.96 3.68 7.63
C ASN A 25 -1.71 3.05 8.29
N VAL A 26 -1.69 3.05 9.63
CA VAL A 26 -0.64 2.35 10.39
C VAL A 26 -0.92 0.87 10.33
N VAL A 27 0.08 0.08 9.96
CA VAL A 27 -0.02 -1.37 9.78
C VAL A 27 1.13 -2.04 10.51
N LEU A 28 0.81 -3.03 11.33
CA LEU A 28 1.81 -3.87 11.99
C LEU A 28 2.34 -4.91 11.01
N HIS A 29 3.66 -5.00 10.87
CA HIS A 29 4.33 -6.06 10.13
C HIS A 29 4.17 -7.41 10.86
N PRO A 30 3.95 -8.53 10.15
CA PRO A 30 3.65 -9.81 10.79
C PRO A 30 4.85 -10.48 11.47
N GLU A 31 6.08 -10.05 11.17
CA GLU A 31 7.30 -10.57 11.79
C GLU A 31 7.98 -9.53 12.70
N LEU A 32 8.80 -10.01 13.64
CA LEU A 32 9.69 -9.14 14.38
C LEU A 32 10.92 -8.83 13.54
N ILE A 33 11.38 -7.59 13.59
CA ILE A 33 12.58 -7.13 12.91
C ILE A 33 13.60 -6.76 13.98
N ASP A 34 14.71 -7.48 14.03
CA ASP A 34 15.72 -7.38 15.09
C ASP A 34 15.11 -7.48 16.51
N GLY A 35 14.11 -8.36 16.66
CA GLY A 35 13.39 -8.56 17.92
C GLY A 35 12.35 -7.49 18.27
N LYS A 36 12.11 -6.51 17.38
CA LYS A 36 11.20 -5.38 17.59
C LYS A 36 9.94 -5.48 16.73
N TYR A 37 8.88 -4.82 17.18
CA TYR A 37 7.65 -4.69 16.41
C TYR A 37 7.85 -3.65 15.33
N ALA A 38 7.61 -4.04 14.09
CA ALA A 38 7.80 -3.19 12.95
C ALA A 38 6.47 -2.65 12.43
N PHE A 39 6.42 -1.36 12.16
CA PHE A 39 5.21 -0.66 11.70
C PHE A 39 5.47 0.01 10.37
N TYR A 40 4.52 -0.14 9.47
CA TYR A 40 4.34 0.79 8.36
C TYR A 40 3.47 1.94 8.84
N THR A 41 3.89 3.15 8.55
CA THR A 41 3.27 4.37 9.04
C THR A 41 3.05 5.35 7.90
N ARG A 42 2.32 6.42 8.19
CA ARG A 42 2.12 7.51 7.25
C ARG A 42 2.05 8.83 8.02
N PRO A 43 3.23 9.41 8.36
CA PRO A 43 3.32 10.70 9.01
C PRO A 43 2.50 11.75 8.26
N GLN A 44 1.70 12.52 8.97
CA GLN A 44 0.85 13.56 8.39
C GLN A 44 0.76 14.77 9.32
N ASP A 45 0.92 15.97 8.75
CA ASP A 45 0.84 17.22 9.52
C ASP A 45 -0.62 17.55 9.94
N GLY A 46 -1.60 17.11 9.14
CA GLY A 46 -3.02 17.33 9.38
C GLY A 46 -3.88 16.09 9.17
N PHE A 47 -5.19 16.22 9.41
CA PHE A 47 -6.14 15.10 9.31
C PHE A 47 -6.39 14.68 7.86
N ILE A 48 -6.49 15.67 6.97
CA ILE A 48 -6.67 15.47 5.54
C ILE A 48 -5.32 15.57 4.84
N GLU A 49 -4.58 16.66 5.00
CA GLU A 49 -3.33 16.90 4.27
C GLU A 49 -2.14 16.18 4.89
N ALA A 50 -1.33 15.53 4.04
CA ALA A 50 -0.11 14.86 4.48
C ALA A 50 0.98 15.86 4.89
N GLY A 51 0.94 17.11 4.39
CA GLY A 51 1.95 18.12 4.66
C GLY A 51 3.35 17.66 4.25
N LYS A 52 4.32 17.73 5.18
CA LYS A 52 5.70 17.24 5.01
C LYS A 52 5.81 15.71 4.99
N GLY A 53 4.72 14.98 5.22
CA GLY A 53 4.64 13.52 5.06
C GLY A 53 5.09 13.08 3.67
N GLY A 54 6.25 12.44 3.60
CA GLY A 54 6.92 12.05 2.36
C GLY A 54 6.28 10.84 1.67
N GLY A 55 5.53 10.03 2.41
CA GLY A 55 4.75 8.91 1.88
C GLY A 55 4.54 7.80 2.92
N ILE A 56 4.59 6.54 2.50
CA ILE A 56 4.60 5.39 3.42
C ILE A 56 5.97 5.35 4.07
N ALA A 57 6.00 5.33 5.39
CA ALA A 57 7.21 5.20 6.17
C ALA A 57 7.22 3.89 6.97
N PHE A 58 8.36 3.60 7.57
CA PHE A 58 8.59 2.42 8.37
C PHE A 58 9.30 2.81 9.66
N GLY A 59 8.94 2.18 10.77
CA GLY A 59 9.62 2.38 12.04
C GLY A 59 9.44 1.21 13.00
N LEU A 60 10.34 1.15 13.99
CA LEU A 60 10.42 0.05 14.95
C LEU A 60 10.01 0.50 16.34
N ALA A 61 9.28 -0.36 17.04
CA ALA A 61 8.90 -0.19 18.44
C ALA A 61 9.35 -1.40 19.28
N GLU A 62 9.94 -1.15 20.44
CA GLU A 62 10.42 -2.20 21.36
C GLU A 62 9.26 -2.95 22.03
N ASN A 63 8.12 -2.29 22.24
CA ASN A 63 7.02 -2.82 23.04
C ASN A 63 5.66 -2.51 22.42
N ILE A 64 4.88 -3.54 22.11
CA ILE A 64 3.54 -3.41 21.53
C ILE A 64 2.48 -2.86 22.51
N ILE A 65 2.64 -3.07 23.83
CA ILE A 65 1.70 -2.62 24.86
C ILE A 65 1.70 -1.09 24.96
N GLN A 66 2.88 -0.48 24.80
CA GLN A 66 3.11 0.96 24.77
C GLN A 66 3.90 1.33 23.52
N ALA A 67 3.33 1.03 22.35
CA ALA A 67 4.01 1.21 21.08
C ALA A 67 4.37 2.69 20.82
N GLU A 68 5.66 2.94 20.64
CA GLU A 68 6.23 4.23 20.32
C GLU A 68 7.30 4.08 19.24
N VAL A 69 7.20 4.89 18.19
CA VAL A 69 8.16 4.95 17.09
C VAL A 69 8.71 6.38 17.03
N SER A 70 10.00 6.53 17.34
CA SER A 70 10.67 7.83 17.35
C SER A 70 11.28 8.21 16.00
N VAL A 71 11.59 7.22 15.17
CA VAL A 71 12.19 7.38 13.83
C VAL A 71 11.32 6.66 12.80
N GLU A 72 10.98 7.38 11.74
CA GLU A 72 10.16 6.88 10.64
C GLU A 72 10.89 7.15 9.31
N ASP A 73 11.38 6.08 8.68
CA ASP A 73 12.09 6.15 7.41
C ASP A 73 11.11 5.98 6.25
N VAL A 74 11.13 6.92 5.30
CA VAL A 74 10.18 6.88 4.17
C VAL A 74 10.57 5.75 3.21
N LEU A 75 9.73 4.72 3.19
CA LEU A 75 9.83 3.53 2.34
C LEU A 75 9.33 3.82 0.91
N ASP A 76 8.15 4.43 0.79
CA ASP A 76 7.54 4.71 -0.51
C ASP A 76 7.04 6.14 -0.63
N ARG A 77 7.71 6.92 -1.49
CA ARG A 77 7.50 8.36 -1.63
C ARG A 77 6.33 8.71 -2.54
N ARG A 78 5.68 9.83 -2.22
CA ARG A 78 4.81 10.56 -3.16
C ARG A 78 5.65 11.11 -4.31
N VAL A 79 5.13 11.02 -5.53
CA VAL A 79 5.83 11.52 -6.73
C VAL A 79 4.84 12.30 -7.60
N TYR A 80 5.28 13.47 -8.06
CA TYR A 80 4.49 14.32 -8.95
C TYR A 80 4.03 13.56 -10.20
N HIS A 81 2.80 13.83 -10.62
CA HIS A 81 2.14 13.28 -11.80
C HIS A 81 1.95 11.74 -11.79
N THR A 82 2.11 11.10 -10.63
CA THR A 82 1.76 9.69 -10.44
C THR A 82 0.40 9.54 -9.75
N ILE A 83 -0.08 8.31 -9.64
CA ILE A 83 -1.33 8.01 -8.91
C ILE A 83 -1.25 8.28 -7.40
N TYR A 84 -0.06 8.47 -6.83
CA TYR A 84 0.21 8.72 -5.40
C TYR A 84 0.78 10.13 -5.14
N GLU A 85 0.53 11.08 -6.04
CA GLU A 85 1.01 12.47 -5.94
C GLU A 85 0.56 13.17 -4.65
N ALA A 86 -0.74 13.16 -4.39
CA ALA A 86 -1.29 13.92 -3.27
C ALA A 86 -1.02 13.19 -1.95
N LYS A 87 -1.29 11.88 -1.90
CA LYS A 87 -1.11 11.02 -0.72
C LYS A 87 -0.87 9.56 -1.16
N ASN A 88 -0.22 8.78 -0.32
CA ASN A 88 -0.29 7.33 -0.33
C ASN A 88 -0.38 6.80 1.11
N GLY A 89 -0.65 5.51 1.24
CA GLY A 89 -0.70 4.80 2.51
C GLY A 89 -0.75 3.30 2.29
N LEU A 90 -0.18 2.52 3.21
CA LEU A 90 -0.25 1.07 3.11
C LEU A 90 -1.70 0.61 3.29
N GLY A 91 -2.08 -0.45 2.59
CA GLY A 91 -3.38 -1.10 2.70
C GLY A 91 -3.33 -2.22 3.73
N PRO A 92 -3.39 -3.50 3.31
CA PRO A 92 -3.23 -4.64 4.22
C PRO A 92 -1.78 -4.82 4.69
N ALA A 93 -1.60 -5.66 5.72
CA ALA A 93 -0.28 -6.18 6.08
C ALA A 93 0.34 -6.95 4.89
N PRO A 94 1.64 -6.79 4.61
CA PRO A 94 2.26 -7.37 3.42
C PRO A 94 2.27 -8.90 3.50
N ILE A 95 2.19 -9.56 2.35
CA ILE A 95 2.33 -11.01 2.24
C ILE A 95 3.81 -11.35 2.08
N LYS A 96 4.31 -12.27 2.90
CA LYS A 96 5.65 -12.83 2.72
C LYS A 96 5.65 -13.77 1.51
N THR A 97 6.64 -13.64 0.64
CA THR A 97 6.87 -14.54 -0.50
C THR A 97 8.34 -14.92 -0.57
N GLU A 98 8.73 -15.87 -1.41
CA GLU A 98 10.15 -16.20 -1.61
C GLU A 98 10.95 -15.05 -2.25
N GLN A 99 10.28 -14.12 -2.94
CA GLN A 99 10.92 -13.04 -3.70
C GLN A 99 10.97 -11.71 -2.92
N GLY A 100 10.28 -11.62 -1.78
CA GLY A 100 10.11 -10.36 -1.06
C GLY A 100 8.80 -10.28 -0.28
N TRP A 101 8.59 -9.14 0.37
CA TRP A 101 7.31 -8.76 0.95
C TRP A 101 6.47 -8.06 -0.10
N LEU A 102 5.34 -8.67 -0.44
CA LEU A 102 4.39 -8.15 -1.42
C LEU A 102 3.45 -7.17 -0.72
N HIS A 103 3.48 -5.92 -1.15
CA HIS A 103 2.68 -4.83 -0.60
C HIS A 103 1.51 -4.49 -1.50
N MET A 104 0.40 -4.10 -0.88
CA MET A 104 -0.69 -3.39 -1.52
C MET A 104 -0.93 -2.08 -0.77
N ALA A 105 -1.02 -0.99 -1.51
CA ALA A 105 -1.20 0.36 -0.99
C ALA A 105 -2.26 1.10 -1.80
N HIS A 106 -2.70 2.25 -1.30
CA HIS A 106 -3.54 3.17 -2.05
C HIS A 106 -2.76 4.44 -2.39
N GLY A 107 -2.91 4.91 -3.62
CA GLY A 107 -2.44 6.19 -4.10
C GLY A 107 -3.61 7.15 -4.26
N VAL A 108 -3.35 8.42 -3.97
CA VAL A 108 -4.32 9.51 -4.08
C VAL A 108 -3.75 10.62 -4.94
N ARG A 109 -4.55 11.13 -5.86
CA ARG A 109 -4.29 12.38 -6.57
C ARG A 109 -5.52 13.28 -6.57
N ASN A 110 -5.30 14.59 -6.68
CA ASN A 110 -6.39 15.54 -6.82
C ASN A 110 -6.89 15.59 -8.28
N THR A 111 -8.18 15.84 -8.45
CA THR A 111 -8.84 16.02 -9.76
C THR A 111 -9.85 17.16 -9.66
N ALA A 112 -10.44 17.56 -10.79
CA ALA A 112 -11.52 18.55 -10.79
C ALA A 112 -12.75 18.10 -9.98
N ALA A 113 -12.94 16.79 -9.78
CA ALA A 113 -14.04 16.21 -8.99
C ALA A 113 -13.63 15.84 -7.55
N GLY A 114 -12.48 16.32 -7.07
CA GLY A 114 -11.93 15.99 -5.77
C GLY A 114 -10.87 14.88 -5.81
N LEU A 115 -10.63 14.24 -4.66
CA LEU A 115 -9.58 13.22 -4.51
C LEU A 115 -10.01 11.91 -5.17
N ARG A 116 -9.12 11.34 -5.99
CA ARG A 116 -9.28 10.00 -6.57
C ARG A 116 -8.36 9.02 -5.87
N TYR A 117 -8.89 7.87 -5.47
CA TYR A 117 -8.13 6.79 -4.82
C TYR A 117 -8.05 5.56 -5.72
N THR A 118 -6.84 5.03 -5.88
CA THR A 118 -6.58 3.78 -6.62
C THR A 118 -5.60 2.91 -5.84
N LEU A 119 -5.67 1.60 -6.00
CA LEU A 119 -4.75 0.65 -5.38
C LEU A 119 -3.52 0.43 -6.27
N TYR A 120 -2.36 0.25 -5.65
CA TYR A 120 -1.11 -0.12 -6.32
C TYR A 120 -0.32 -1.11 -5.47
N MET A 121 0.71 -1.71 -6.07
CA MET A 121 1.52 -2.73 -5.42
C MET A 121 3.00 -2.43 -5.60
N PHE A 122 3.81 -2.96 -4.70
CA PHE A 122 5.28 -2.92 -4.76
C PHE A 122 5.85 -4.10 -3.95
N LEU A 123 7.11 -4.45 -4.20
CA LEU A 123 7.82 -5.52 -3.50
C LEU A 123 8.99 -4.93 -2.71
N THR A 124 9.16 -5.32 -1.46
CA THR A 124 10.36 -5.01 -0.67
C THR A 124 11.18 -6.25 -0.38
N ASP A 125 12.46 -6.06 -0.06
CA ASP A 125 13.38 -7.14 0.29
C ASP A 125 12.93 -7.88 1.57
N LEU A 126 13.24 -9.18 1.66
CA LEU A 126 12.86 -10.02 2.80
C LEU A 126 13.59 -9.68 4.09
N HIS A 127 14.83 -9.21 3.97
CA HIS A 127 15.71 -8.94 5.10
C HIS A 127 15.83 -7.44 5.36
N ASP A 128 15.86 -6.63 4.30
CA ASP A 128 15.88 -5.18 4.40
C ASP A 128 14.54 -4.57 3.97
N LEU A 129 13.60 -4.44 4.92
CA LEU A 129 12.27 -3.89 4.66
C LEU A 129 12.29 -2.46 4.12
N SER A 130 13.40 -1.72 4.26
CA SER A 130 13.54 -0.36 3.74
C SER A 130 13.79 -0.32 2.22
N LYS A 131 14.14 -1.46 1.62
CA LYS A 131 14.52 -1.57 0.22
C LYS A 131 13.35 -2.05 -0.64
N VAL A 132 12.82 -1.14 -1.46
CA VAL A 132 11.90 -1.49 -2.56
C VAL A 132 12.69 -2.16 -3.67
N LEU A 133 12.32 -3.40 -4.01
CA LEU A 133 12.93 -4.19 -5.10
C LEU A 133 12.26 -3.91 -6.44
N HIS A 134 10.93 -3.82 -6.45
CA HIS A 134 10.13 -3.62 -7.65
C HIS A 134 8.93 -2.74 -7.37
N LYS A 135 8.63 -1.80 -8.27
CA LYS A 135 7.45 -0.95 -8.20
C LYS A 135 6.89 -0.66 -9.60
N PRO A 136 5.83 -1.38 -10.02
CA PRO A 136 5.12 -1.13 -11.27
C PRO A 136 4.67 0.32 -11.45
N ALA A 137 4.69 0.80 -12.69
CA ALA A 137 4.06 2.06 -13.04
C ALA A 137 2.53 2.00 -12.84
N GLY A 138 1.95 3.12 -12.38
CA GLY A 138 0.50 3.30 -12.35
C GLY A 138 -0.22 2.57 -11.22
N TYR A 139 -1.47 2.19 -11.48
CA TYR A 139 -2.35 1.52 -10.52
C TYR A 139 -2.46 0.02 -10.83
N PHE A 140 -2.66 -0.76 -9.78
CA PHE A 140 -3.08 -2.16 -9.85
C PHE A 140 -4.61 -2.28 -10.03
N LEU A 141 -5.38 -1.55 -9.23
CA LEU A 141 -6.85 -1.55 -9.30
C LEU A 141 -7.38 -0.13 -9.16
N ALA A 142 -8.35 0.21 -10.00
CA ALA A 142 -9.05 1.49 -9.95
C ALA A 142 -10.57 1.25 -10.08
N PRO A 143 -11.42 2.15 -9.56
CA PRO A 143 -12.86 1.98 -9.65
C PRO A 143 -13.33 1.75 -11.09
N GLU A 144 -14.11 0.70 -11.30
CA GLU A 144 -14.71 0.32 -12.58
C GLU A 144 -16.24 0.15 -12.49
N GLY A 145 -16.96 0.51 -13.56
CA GLY A 145 -18.42 0.41 -13.59
C GLY A 145 -19.09 1.10 -12.39
N ASP A 146 -19.94 0.36 -11.68
CA ASP A 146 -20.72 0.83 -10.53
C ASP A 146 -19.85 1.12 -9.29
N GLU A 147 -18.60 0.66 -9.26
CA GLU A 147 -17.65 0.99 -8.19
C GLU A 147 -17.33 2.49 -8.14
N ARG A 148 -17.52 3.21 -9.26
CA ARG A 148 -17.24 4.64 -9.35
C ARG A 148 -18.16 5.50 -8.49
N VAL A 149 -19.35 4.99 -8.14
CA VAL A 149 -20.41 5.78 -7.49
C VAL A 149 -20.77 5.21 -6.11
N GLY A 150 -20.82 6.11 -5.15
CA GLY A 150 -21.19 5.87 -3.76
C GLY A 150 -21.00 7.14 -2.94
N ASP A 151 -21.07 7.02 -1.62
CA ASP A 151 -20.99 8.15 -0.67
C ASP A 151 -19.73 8.99 -0.89
N VAL A 152 -18.58 8.33 -1.13
CA VAL A 152 -17.32 8.98 -1.52
C VAL A 152 -16.89 8.42 -2.87
N SER A 153 -17.53 8.92 -3.93
CA SER A 153 -17.31 8.46 -5.30
C SER A 153 -15.83 8.49 -5.73
N ASN A 154 -15.48 7.68 -6.72
CA ASN A 154 -14.12 7.62 -7.32
C ASN A 154 -13.03 7.08 -6.37
N VAL A 155 -13.40 6.18 -5.46
CA VAL A 155 -12.50 5.54 -4.48
C VAL A 155 -12.48 4.02 -4.63
N ALA A 156 -11.28 3.46 -4.70
CA ALA A 156 -11.00 2.06 -4.37
C ALA A 156 -10.04 2.02 -3.19
N PHE A 157 -10.37 1.26 -2.13
CA PHE A 157 -9.58 1.19 -0.91
C PHE A 157 -9.49 -0.26 -0.40
N CYS A 158 -8.31 -0.69 0.06
CA CYS A 158 -8.09 -2.04 0.56
C CYS A 158 -7.26 -1.98 1.84
N ASN A 159 -7.70 -2.72 2.85
CA ASN A 159 -7.01 -2.90 4.12
C ASN A 159 -7.03 -4.36 4.60
N GLY A 160 -7.37 -5.29 3.70
CA GLY A 160 -7.46 -6.72 4.02
C GLY A 160 -7.35 -7.59 2.77
N TRP A 161 -6.51 -8.61 2.87
CA TRP A 161 -6.45 -9.71 1.93
C TRP A 161 -6.18 -11.01 2.67
N ILE A 162 -6.42 -12.14 2.03
CA ILE A 162 -6.12 -13.47 2.55
C ILE A 162 -5.36 -14.23 1.47
N ALA A 163 -4.21 -14.79 1.83
CA ALA A 163 -3.48 -15.74 0.99
C ALA A 163 -3.68 -17.14 1.56
N ASP A 164 -4.20 -18.06 0.75
CA ASP A 164 -4.32 -19.48 1.08
C ASP A 164 -2.95 -20.17 0.91
N GLU A 165 -2.80 -21.34 1.54
CA GLU A 165 -1.58 -22.15 1.47
C GLU A 165 -1.21 -22.60 0.04
N ASP A 166 -2.21 -22.73 -0.85
CA ASP A 166 -2.01 -23.06 -2.26
C ASP A 166 -1.59 -21.86 -3.12
N GLY A 167 -1.41 -20.69 -2.51
CA GLY A 167 -1.02 -19.46 -3.16
C GLY A 167 -2.18 -18.67 -3.78
N LYS A 168 -3.44 -19.08 -3.62
CA LYS A 168 -4.60 -18.27 -4.01
C LYS A 168 -4.71 -17.04 -3.10
N VAL A 169 -5.09 -15.89 -3.66
CA VAL A 169 -5.21 -14.64 -2.91
C VAL A 169 -6.59 -14.01 -3.11
N PHE A 170 -7.27 -13.71 -2.01
CA PHE A 170 -8.52 -12.95 -1.96
C PHE A 170 -8.22 -11.52 -1.51
N ILE A 171 -8.50 -10.54 -2.36
CA ILE A 171 -8.27 -9.12 -2.11
C ILE A 171 -9.62 -8.48 -1.80
N TYR A 172 -9.83 -8.07 -0.55
CA TYR A 172 -11.08 -7.44 -0.12
C TYR A 172 -10.93 -5.93 -0.20
N TYR A 173 -11.58 -5.32 -1.21
CA TYR A 173 -11.50 -3.88 -1.42
C TYR A 173 -12.89 -3.25 -1.38
N ALA A 174 -12.97 -2.04 -0.83
CA ALA A 174 -14.16 -1.22 -0.83
C ALA A 174 -14.19 -0.35 -2.09
N SER A 175 -15.39 -0.10 -2.61
CA SER A 175 -15.62 0.94 -3.61
C SER A 175 -16.46 2.08 -3.06
N SER A 176 -16.02 3.30 -3.33
CA SER A 176 -16.72 4.55 -3.03
C SER A 176 -17.22 4.69 -1.58
N ASP A 177 -16.44 4.15 -0.62
CA ASP A 177 -16.76 4.08 0.81
C ASP A 177 -18.15 3.50 1.14
N THR A 178 -18.69 2.66 0.24
CA THR A 178 -20.10 2.22 0.33
C THR A 178 -20.24 0.70 0.43
N ARG A 179 -19.43 -0.05 -0.31
CA ARG A 179 -19.61 -1.50 -0.48
C ARG A 179 -18.28 -2.23 -0.61
N MET A 180 -18.25 -3.46 -0.14
CA MET A 180 -17.10 -4.37 -0.22
C MET A 180 -17.20 -5.29 -1.43
N HIS A 181 -16.04 -5.56 -2.03
CA HIS A 181 -15.84 -6.45 -3.16
C HIS A 181 -14.73 -7.45 -2.87
N VAL A 182 -14.60 -8.44 -3.74
CA VAL A 182 -13.46 -9.36 -3.73
C VAL A 182 -12.88 -9.49 -5.13
N ALA A 183 -11.58 -9.26 -5.26
CA ALA A 183 -10.80 -9.66 -6.43
C ALA A 183 -10.00 -10.92 -6.07
N VAL A 184 -9.97 -11.91 -6.97
CA VAL A 184 -9.27 -13.17 -6.75
C VAL A 184 -8.07 -13.25 -7.69
N SER A 185 -6.90 -13.50 -7.12
CA SER A 185 -5.65 -13.71 -7.85
C SER A 185 -4.85 -14.86 -7.21
N SER A 186 -3.55 -14.92 -7.48
CA SER A 186 -2.60 -15.86 -6.88
C SER A 186 -1.27 -15.17 -6.65
N ILE A 187 -0.49 -15.62 -5.67
CA ILE A 187 0.84 -15.10 -5.34
C ILE A 187 1.72 -15.03 -6.59
N GLU A 188 1.75 -16.09 -7.40
CA GLU A 188 2.50 -16.14 -8.65
C GLU A 188 2.13 -14.99 -9.60
N ARG A 189 0.84 -14.82 -9.91
CA ARG A 189 0.34 -13.74 -10.78
C ARG A 189 0.60 -12.34 -10.21
N LEU A 190 0.47 -12.16 -8.90
CA LEU A 190 0.73 -10.86 -8.27
C LEU A 190 2.22 -10.51 -8.29
N LEU A 191 3.09 -11.50 -8.07
CA LEU A 191 4.54 -11.33 -8.21
C LEU A 191 4.94 -11.06 -9.66
N ASP A 192 4.39 -11.80 -10.62
CA ASP A 192 4.58 -11.55 -12.05
C ASP A 192 4.18 -10.11 -12.41
N TYR A 193 2.99 -9.67 -12.00
CA TYR A 193 2.58 -8.28 -12.17
C TYR A 193 3.58 -7.29 -11.57
N VAL A 194 4.02 -7.50 -10.32
CA VAL A 194 4.90 -6.56 -9.64
C VAL A 194 6.31 -6.51 -10.24
N ILE A 195 6.84 -7.64 -10.69
CA ILE A 195 8.21 -7.77 -11.17
C ILE A 195 8.32 -7.38 -12.65
N ASN A 196 7.33 -7.76 -13.46
CA ASN A 196 7.42 -7.68 -14.92
C ASN A 196 6.64 -6.51 -15.52
N THR A 197 5.77 -5.83 -14.75
CA THR A 197 5.19 -4.56 -15.20
C THR A 197 6.26 -3.46 -15.16
N PRO A 198 6.50 -2.72 -16.26
CA PRO A 198 7.53 -1.68 -16.31
C PRO A 198 7.36 -0.63 -15.21
N GLU A 199 8.48 -0.18 -14.66
CA GLU A 199 8.51 0.96 -13.73
C GLU A 199 8.14 2.28 -14.42
N ASP A 200 7.72 3.26 -13.63
CA ASP A 200 7.34 4.57 -14.15
C ASP A 200 8.57 5.40 -14.53
N GLY A 201 8.68 5.76 -15.82
CA GLY A 201 9.73 6.66 -16.32
C GLY A 201 9.49 8.14 -16.00
N LEU A 202 8.39 8.46 -15.29
CA LEU A 202 8.03 9.77 -14.73
C LEU A 202 7.81 10.89 -15.75
N ASN A 203 7.72 10.54 -17.03
CA ASN A 203 7.40 11.48 -18.10
C ASN A 203 6.78 10.77 -19.30
N SER A 204 6.03 11.54 -20.10
CA SER A 204 5.29 11.01 -21.24
C SER A 204 6.18 10.34 -22.29
N ALA A 205 7.40 10.84 -22.53
CA ALA A 205 8.29 10.28 -23.55
C ALA A 205 8.78 8.88 -23.13
N ALA A 206 9.09 8.68 -21.85
CA ALA A 206 9.44 7.37 -21.30
C ALA A 206 8.26 6.39 -21.36
N SER A 207 7.04 6.84 -21.04
CA SER A 207 5.83 6.00 -21.18
C SER A 207 5.62 5.54 -22.64
N VAL A 208 5.74 6.46 -23.60
CA VAL A 208 5.62 6.13 -25.04
C VAL A 208 6.72 5.14 -25.44
N LYS A 209 7.96 5.37 -25.01
CA LYS A 209 9.08 4.45 -25.31
C LYS A 209 8.79 3.04 -24.80
N ASN A 210 8.34 2.89 -23.54
CA ASN A 210 8.01 1.58 -22.97
C ASN A 210 6.92 0.85 -23.77
N ILE A 211 5.89 1.58 -24.25
CA ILE A 211 4.82 1.03 -25.10
C ILE A 211 5.39 0.59 -26.46
N CYS A 212 6.20 1.44 -27.10
CA CYS A 212 6.82 1.11 -28.38
C CYS A 212 7.75 -0.12 -28.28
N ASP A 213 8.56 -0.21 -27.23
CA ASP A 213 9.45 -1.36 -27.00
C ASP A 213 8.66 -2.67 -26.81
N LEU A 214 7.47 -2.61 -26.21
CA LEU A 214 6.57 -3.77 -26.14
C LEU A 214 5.96 -4.13 -27.50
N ILE A 215 5.53 -3.12 -28.28
CA ILE A 215 4.98 -3.34 -29.63
C ILE A 215 6.01 -4.02 -30.54
N GLU A 216 7.26 -3.58 -30.51
CA GLU A 216 8.31 -4.20 -31.35
C GLU A 216 8.61 -5.64 -30.91
N ARG A 217 8.62 -5.93 -29.60
CA ARG A 217 8.78 -7.31 -29.10
C ARG A 217 7.64 -8.24 -29.52
N ASN A 218 6.41 -7.73 -29.61
CA ASN A 218 5.24 -8.52 -30.05
C ASN A 218 5.22 -8.81 -31.56
N ARG A 219 6.06 -8.13 -32.35
CA ARG A 219 6.18 -8.37 -33.80
C ARG A 219 7.21 -9.44 -34.15
N LEU A 220 8.10 -9.77 -33.20
CA LEU A 220 9.11 -10.83 -33.32
C LEU A 220 8.49 -12.19 -32.96
#